data_AF-A0A177DCC3-F1
#
_entry.id   AF-A0A177DCC3-F1
#
_cell.length_a   1.000
_cell.length_b   1.000
_cell.length_c   1.000
_cell.angle_alpha   90.00
_cell.angle_beta   90.00
_cell.angle_gamma   90.00
#
_symmetry.space_group_name_H-M   'P 1'
#
loop_
_entity.id
_entity.type
_entity.pdbx_description
1 polymer ?
#
loop_
_entity_poly.entity_id
_entity_poly.type
_entity_poly.pdbx_seq_one_letter_code
_entity_poly.pdbx_strand_id
1 'polypeptide(L)'
;MVFYWTKLATPELIQETKKKSSNSAFYLLKHVAQHWVNQLELMNTTIARAEWFSDDYQAQIDDNLSRQKWKNDLLKINEIAKDINYMRRHLNHFWRAMYLNLERLGVQLGSESVDRDASLALQGAQKDFLTIHTRMQPLRDRAEALNSVSNDLANLRAAFRGVSDGEFSLRLSLFASVVFPLTLLAGIFSMGDDFRPGKPQFYKLWAIGVPVCLVVALGLVYGRRPWAVTIDIWDYARAWLEDLKLVKPKNEKAAQKRAKIGMEEHKMEKSRSVEQESLKKRASRKNRDEEYGDC
;
A
#
# COMPACT_ATOMS: atom_id res chain seq x y z
N MET A 1 -31.61 -29.62 16.75
CA MET A 1 -31.42 -31.09 16.87
C MET A 1 -32.73 -31.87 16.80
N VAL A 2 -33.72 -31.61 17.65
CA VAL A 2 -35.01 -32.35 17.65
C VAL A 2 -35.71 -32.31 16.29
N PHE A 3 -35.73 -31.14 15.64
CA PHE A 3 -36.31 -30.98 14.29
C PHE A 3 -35.68 -31.90 13.24
N TYR A 4 -34.34 -32.02 13.22
CA TYR A 4 -33.64 -32.87 12.24
C TYR A 4 -33.97 -34.36 12.43
N TRP A 5 -34.04 -34.79 13.69
CA TRP A 5 -34.42 -36.17 14.02
C TRP A 5 -35.89 -36.50 13.73
N THR A 6 -36.80 -35.53 13.83
CA THR A 6 -38.23 -35.76 13.62
C THR A 6 -38.70 -35.55 12.19
N LYS A 7 -38.01 -34.71 11.40
CA LYS A 7 -38.45 -34.33 10.04
C LYS A 7 -37.53 -34.81 8.92
N LEU A 8 -36.24 -35.01 9.19
CA LEU A 8 -35.21 -35.23 8.16
C LEU A 8 -34.47 -36.57 8.31
N ALA A 9 -34.71 -37.32 9.38
CA ALA A 9 -34.04 -38.59 9.62
C ALA A 9 -34.62 -39.71 8.75
N THR A 10 -33.77 -40.29 7.91
CA THR A 10 -34.09 -41.51 7.15
C THR A 10 -34.42 -42.66 8.12
N PRO A 11 -35.43 -43.49 7.83
CA PRO A 11 -35.79 -44.63 8.69
C PRO A 11 -34.60 -45.58 8.96
N GLU A 12 -33.70 -45.74 7.99
CA GLU A 12 -32.46 -46.50 8.12
C GLU A 12 -31.53 -45.92 9.20
N LEU A 13 -31.34 -44.60 9.22
CA LEU A 13 -30.52 -43.92 10.22
C LEU A 13 -31.11 -44.08 11.62
N ILE A 14 -32.44 -44.06 11.74
CA ILE A 14 -33.13 -44.31 13.02
C ILE A 14 -32.90 -45.75 13.49
N GLN A 15 -32.97 -46.74 12.60
CA GLN A 15 -32.66 -48.14 12.94
C GLN A 15 -31.20 -48.32 13.35
N GLU A 16 -30.26 -47.74 12.60
CA GLU A 16 -28.83 -47.77 12.93
C GLU A 16 -28.51 -47.03 14.23
N THR A 17 -29.29 -46.00 14.59
CA THR A 17 -29.17 -45.29 15.86
C THR A 17 -29.67 -46.11 17.04
N LYS A 18 -30.71 -46.94 16.83
CA LYS A 18 -31.15 -47.91 17.84
C LYS A 18 -30.10 -49.01 18.07
N LYS A 19 -29.37 -49.42 17.02
CA LYS A 19 -28.27 -50.40 17.12
C LYS A 19 -27.03 -49.83 17.81
N LYS A 20 -26.59 -48.63 17.41
CA LYS A 20 -25.42 -47.94 17.96
C LYS A 20 -25.83 -46.55 18.45
N SER A 21 -25.79 -46.32 19.77
CA SER A 21 -26.19 -45.06 20.39
C SER A 21 -25.36 -43.85 19.94
N SER A 22 -24.12 -44.07 19.51
CA SER A 22 -23.22 -43.02 18.99
C SER A 22 -23.74 -42.33 17.73
N ASN A 23 -24.61 -43.00 16.95
CA ASN A 23 -25.23 -42.40 15.77
C ASN A 23 -26.24 -41.28 16.11
N SER A 24 -26.67 -41.16 17.37
CA SER A 24 -27.52 -40.04 17.83
C SER A 24 -26.84 -38.68 17.67
N ALA A 25 -25.51 -38.65 17.62
CA ALA A 25 -24.72 -37.45 17.38
C ALA A 25 -24.56 -37.09 15.89
N PHE A 26 -25.14 -37.86 14.95
CA PHE A 26 -24.95 -37.67 13.50
C PHE A 26 -25.18 -36.22 13.05
N TYR A 27 -26.35 -35.64 13.35
CA TYR A 27 -26.67 -34.26 12.96
C TYR A 27 -25.86 -33.22 13.72
N LEU A 28 -25.44 -33.53 14.96
CA LEU A 28 -24.60 -32.62 15.74
C LEU A 28 -23.23 -32.50 15.11
N LEU A 29 -22.61 -33.63 14.75
CA LEU A 29 -21.32 -33.67 14.08
C LEU A 29 -21.37 -32.99 12.71
N LYS A 30 -22.44 -33.19 11.94
CA LYS A 30 -22.67 -32.47 10.68
C LYS A 30 -22.77 -30.96 10.87
N HIS A 31 -23.48 -30.50 11.90
CA HIS A 31 -23.59 -29.08 12.22
C HIS A 31 -22.24 -28.48 12.67
N VAL A 32 -21.47 -29.22 13.46
CA VAL A 32 -20.11 -28.82 13.85
C VAL A 32 -19.23 -28.71 12.61
N ALA A 33 -19.25 -29.71 11.71
CA ALA A 33 -18.50 -29.66 10.46
C ALA A 33 -18.89 -28.45 9.60
N GLN A 34 -20.18 -28.10 9.52
CA GLN A 34 -20.63 -26.90 8.82
C GLN A 34 -20.07 -25.61 9.43
N HIS A 35 -20.02 -25.51 10.77
CA HIS A 35 -19.40 -24.36 11.42
C HIS A 35 -17.92 -24.23 11.09
N TRP A 36 -17.20 -25.35 11.04
CA TRP A 36 -15.79 -25.36 10.63
C TRP A 36 -15.60 -24.92 9.18
N VAL A 37 -16.47 -25.34 8.27
CA VAL A 37 -16.45 -24.86 6.86
C VAL A 37 -16.71 -23.36 6.79
N ASN A 38 -17.73 -22.85 7.50
CA ASN A 38 -18.00 -21.41 7.53
C ASN A 38 -16.82 -20.60 8.08
N GLN A 39 -16.14 -21.12 9.10
CA GLN A 39 -14.94 -20.49 9.66
C GLN A 39 -13.80 -20.47 8.64
N LEU A 40 -13.64 -21.56 7.87
CA LEU A 40 -12.64 -21.67 6.82
C LEU A 40 -12.89 -20.68 5.68
N GLU A 41 -14.15 -20.46 5.28
CA GLU A 41 -14.50 -19.44 4.28
C GLU A 41 -14.22 -18.02 4.78
N LEU A 42 -14.50 -17.74 6.06
CA LEU A 42 -14.17 -16.45 6.67
C LEU A 42 -12.65 -16.22 6.69
N MET A 43 -11.85 -17.26 6.96
CA MET A 43 -10.40 -17.17 6.85
C MET A 43 -9.94 -16.94 5.41
N ASN A 44 -10.49 -17.67 4.45
CA ASN A 44 -10.13 -17.55 3.05
C ASN A 44 -10.39 -16.15 2.50
N THR A 45 -11.57 -15.59 2.77
CA THR A 45 -11.91 -14.19 2.39
C THR A 45 -10.97 -13.17 3.04
N THR A 46 -10.57 -13.40 4.30
CA THR A 46 -9.64 -12.50 4.99
C THR A 46 -8.22 -12.59 4.41
N ILE A 47 -7.74 -13.80 4.10
CA ILE A 47 -6.45 -14.01 3.43
C ILE A 47 -6.46 -13.36 2.04
N ALA A 48 -7.51 -13.58 1.26
CA ALA A 48 -7.65 -12.98 -0.06
C ALA A 48 -7.65 -11.44 -0.01
N ARG A 49 -8.27 -10.85 1.02
CA ARG A 49 -8.21 -9.40 1.23
C ARG A 49 -6.79 -8.91 1.54
N ALA A 50 -6.03 -9.67 2.34
CA ALA A 50 -4.65 -9.33 2.67
C ALA A 50 -3.72 -9.45 1.45
N GLU A 51 -3.92 -10.48 0.62
CA GLU A 51 -3.19 -10.64 -0.65
C GLU A 51 -3.50 -9.50 -1.62
N TRP A 52 -4.79 -9.19 -1.82
CA TRP A 52 -5.18 -8.08 -2.69
C TRP A 52 -4.57 -6.75 -2.25
N PHE A 53 -4.51 -6.51 -0.94
CA PHE A 53 -3.84 -5.33 -0.42
C PHE A 53 -2.33 -5.34 -0.70
N SER A 54 -1.66 -6.48 -0.52
CA SER A 54 -0.22 -6.61 -0.80
C SER A 54 0.08 -6.30 -2.26
N ASP A 55 -0.72 -6.84 -3.18
CA ASP A 55 -0.56 -6.63 -4.62
C ASP A 55 -0.83 -5.17 -5.02
N ASP A 56 -1.93 -4.58 -4.53
CA ASP A 56 -2.28 -3.19 -4.82
C ASP A 56 -1.25 -2.21 -4.25
N TYR A 57 -0.71 -2.51 -3.06
CA TYR A 57 0.36 -1.70 -2.46
C TYR A 57 1.63 -1.72 -3.32
N GLN A 58 2.05 -2.90 -3.81
CA GLN A 58 3.21 -2.99 -4.70
C GLN A 58 2.99 -2.23 -6.02
N ALA A 59 1.77 -2.22 -6.55
CA ALA A 59 1.44 -1.53 -7.80
C ALA A 59 1.38 0.01 -7.68
N GLN A 60 1.07 0.54 -6.50
CA GLN A 60 0.81 1.97 -6.29
C GLN A 60 1.94 2.76 -5.62
N ILE A 61 3.12 2.17 -5.42
CA ILE A 61 4.27 2.92 -4.87
C ILE A 61 4.74 3.94 -5.91
N ASP A 62 4.25 5.18 -5.75
CA ASP A 62 4.71 6.34 -6.50
C ASP A 62 6.12 6.75 -6.04
N ASP A 63 7.05 6.92 -6.97
CA ASP A 63 8.43 7.35 -6.69
C ASP A 63 8.52 8.75 -6.04
N ASN A 64 7.47 9.58 -6.19
CA ASN A 64 7.45 10.97 -5.74
C ASN A 64 6.44 11.24 -4.60
N LEU A 65 6.23 10.26 -3.73
CA LEU A 65 5.35 10.41 -2.57
C LEU A 65 5.91 11.43 -1.55
N SER A 66 5.07 12.39 -1.14
CA SER A 66 5.37 13.30 -0.02
C SER A 66 5.62 12.52 1.28
N ARG A 67 6.54 13.00 2.13
CA ARG A 67 6.87 12.39 3.43
C ARG A 67 5.64 12.17 4.32
N GLN A 68 4.67 13.09 4.28
CA GLN A 68 3.44 12.98 5.06
C GLN A 68 2.58 11.80 4.58
N LYS A 69 2.49 11.61 3.26
CA LYS A 69 1.75 10.52 2.63
C LYS A 69 2.42 9.17 2.94
N TRP A 70 3.75 9.10 2.81
CA TRP A 70 4.54 7.94 3.22
C TRP A 70 4.37 7.56 4.70
N LYS A 71 4.34 8.54 5.61
CA LYS A 71 4.12 8.27 7.04
C LYS A 71 2.74 7.67 7.29
N ASN A 72 1.71 8.19 6.62
CA ASN A 72 0.36 7.64 6.70
C ASN A 72 0.29 6.24 6.09
N ASP A 73 0.98 6.01 4.98
CA ASP A 73 1.04 4.69 4.36
C ASP A 73 1.76 3.69 5.26
N LEU A 74 2.87 4.06 5.90
CA LEU A 74 3.54 3.22 6.91
C LEU A 74 2.63 2.85 8.09
N LEU A 75 1.76 3.76 8.54
CA LEU A 75 0.78 3.45 9.59
C LEU A 75 -0.23 2.40 9.09
N LYS A 76 -0.78 2.57 7.89
CA LYS A 76 -1.70 1.59 7.28
C LYS A 76 -1.04 0.23 7.13
N ILE A 77 0.18 0.17 6.60
CA ILE A 77 0.82 -1.13 6.38
C ILE A 77 1.14 -1.78 7.74
N ASN A 78 1.50 -1.01 8.78
CA ASN A 78 1.71 -1.56 10.11
C ASN A 78 0.42 -2.14 10.73
N GLU A 79 -0.73 -1.49 10.52
CA GLU A 79 -2.04 -2.05 10.89
C GLU A 79 -2.29 -3.37 10.17
N ILE A 80 -1.96 -3.44 8.89
CA ILE A 80 -2.19 -4.64 8.07
C ILE A 80 -1.23 -5.77 8.45
N ALA A 81 0.03 -5.48 8.73
CA ALA A 81 0.97 -6.47 9.25
C ALA A 81 0.53 -7.01 10.62
N LYS A 82 -0.10 -6.17 11.45
CA LYS A 82 -0.73 -6.63 12.71
C LYS A 82 -1.89 -7.57 12.42
N ASP A 83 -2.75 -7.26 11.45
CA ASP A 83 -3.89 -8.09 11.07
C ASP A 83 -3.44 -9.44 10.47
N ILE A 84 -2.44 -9.44 9.56
CA ILE A 84 -1.82 -10.67 9.01
C ILE A 84 -1.29 -11.54 10.15
N ASN A 85 -0.56 -10.95 11.11
CA ASN A 85 -0.05 -11.68 12.27
C ASN A 85 -1.15 -12.25 13.16
N TYR A 86 -2.24 -11.50 13.37
CA TYR A 86 -3.40 -11.99 14.12
C TYR A 86 -4.05 -13.17 13.40
N MET A 87 -4.27 -13.06 12.09
CA MET A 87 -4.83 -14.13 11.26
C MET A 87 -3.96 -15.39 11.28
N ARG A 88 -2.65 -15.25 11.16
CA ARG A 88 -1.70 -16.37 11.25
C ARG A 88 -1.77 -17.09 12.59
N ARG A 89 -1.83 -16.34 13.69
CA ARG A 89 -2.00 -16.93 15.05
C ARG A 89 -3.33 -17.67 15.16
N HIS A 90 -4.38 -17.08 14.62
CA HIS A 90 -5.73 -17.64 14.65
C HIS A 90 -5.83 -18.93 13.82
N LEU A 91 -5.28 -18.94 12.60
CA LEU A 91 -5.16 -20.12 11.74
C LEU A 91 -4.36 -21.24 12.42
N ASN A 92 -3.23 -20.92 13.03
CA ASN A 92 -2.43 -21.91 13.77
C ASN A 92 -3.18 -22.49 14.97
N HIS A 93 -3.95 -21.67 15.69
CA HIS A 93 -4.81 -22.15 16.77
C HIS A 93 -5.88 -23.11 16.27
N PHE A 94 -6.59 -22.72 15.21
CA PHE A 94 -7.63 -23.57 14.61
C PHE A 94 -7.09 -24.84 13.99
N TRP A 95 -5.93 -24.76 13.34
CA TRP A 95 -5.22 -25.93 12.80
C TRP A 95 -4.88 -26.94 13.90
N ARG A 96 -4.36 -26.47 15.04
CA ARG A 96 -4.08 -27.35 16.19
C ARG A 96 -5.36 -27.96 16.76
N ALA A 97 -6.44 -27.19 16.86
CA ALA A 97 -7.73 -27.71 17.31
C ALA A 97 -8.31 -28.75 16.33
N MET A 98 -8.15 -28.53 15.02
CA MET A 98 -8.52 -29.48 13.96
C MET A 98 -7.73 -30.79 14.09
N TYR A 99 -6.42 -30.69 14.29
CA TYR A 99 -5.54 -31.84 14.50
C TYR A 99 -5.96 -32.68 15.73
N LEU A 100 -6.19 -32.02 16.87
CA LEU A 100 -6.68 -32.70 18.08
C LEU A 100 -8.06 -33.34 17.88
N ASN A 101 -8.94 -32.71 17.10
CA ASN A 101 -10.26 -33.30 16.79
C ASN A 101 -10.13 -34.54 15.90
N LEU A 102 -9.21 -34.53 14.93
CA LEU A 102 -8.92 -35.72 14.11
C LEU A 102 -8.35 -36.87 14.95
N GLU A 103 -7.39 -36.58 15.84
CA GLU A 103 -6.84 -37.58 16.76
C GLU A 103 -7.92 -38.17 17.67
N ARG A 104 -8.81 -37.32 18.22
CA ARG A 104 -9.94 -37.77 19.07
C ARG A 104 -10.97 -38.59 18.31
N LEU A 105 -11.11 -38.39 17.00
CA LEU A 105 -11.95 -39.21 16.13
C LEU A 105 -11.25 -40.51 15.72
N GLY A 106 -10.01 -40.75 16.16
CA GLY A 106 -9.24 -41.95 15.81
C GLY A 106 -8.54 -41.87 14.46
N VAL A 107 -8.47 -40.69 13.84
CA VAL A 107 -7.78 -40.49 12.56
C VAL A 107 -6.36 -40.00 12.84
N GLN A 108 -5.37 -40.83 12.53
CA GLN A 108 -3.97 -40.42 12.56
C GLN A 108 -3.61 -39.82 11.20
N LEU A 109 -3.06 -38.61 11.20
CA LEU A 109 -2.56 -37.98 9.97
C LEU A 109 -1.41 -38.84 9.41
N GLY A 110 -1.57 -39.32 8.18
CA GLY A 110 -0.65 -40.24 7.52
C GLY A 110 -1.21 -41.66 7.33
N SER A 111 -2.24 -42.06 8.09
CA SER A 111 -3.05 -43.25 7.83
C SER A 111 -4.47 -42.82 7.50
N GLU A 112 -4.71 -42.36 6.26
CA GLU A 112 -6.00 -41.81 5.80
C GLU A 112 -7.13 -42.85 5.66
N SER A 113 -7.03 -44.00 6.34
CA SER A 113 -8.11 -44.97 6.38
C SER A 113 -9.16 -44.53 7.40
N VAL A 114 -10.33 -44.12 6.88
CA VAL A 114 -11.56 -44.04 7.68
C VAL A 114 -11.80 -45.39 8.33
N ASP A 115 -12.04 -45.40 9.64
CA ASP A 115 -12.31 -46.62 10.38
C ASP A 115 -13.68 -47.19 9.93
N ARG A 116 -13.64 -48.27 9.15
CA ARG A 116 -14.83 -48.90 8.57
C ARG A 116 -15.68 -49.62 9.62
N ASP A 117 -15.13 -49.88 10.80
CA ASP A 117 -15.85 -50.56 11.88
C ASP A 117 -16.55 -49.56 12.82
N ALA A 118 -16.16 -48.28 12.74
CA ALA A 118 -16.76 -47.19 13.49
C ALA A 118 -18.26 -46.98 13.17
N SER A 119 -18.96 -46.25 14.04
CA SER A 119 -20.36 -45.88 13.78
C SER A 119 -20.49 -44.92 12.59
N LEU A 120 -21.62 -44.97 11.88
CA LEU A 120 -21.87 -44.19 10.66
C LEU A 120 -21.71 -42.67 10.89
N ALA A 121 -22.10 -42.18 12.07
CA ALA A 121 -21.85 -40.80 12.48
C ALA A 121 -20.37 -40.45 12.63
N LEU A 122 -19.57 -41.36 13.19
CA LEU A 122 -18.13 -41.17 13.32
C LEU A 122 -17.44 -41.21 11.96
N GLN A 123 -17.78 -42.17 11.10
CA GLN A 123 -17.23 -42.26 9.75
C GLN A 123 -17.52 -41.01 8.92
N GLY A 124 -18.75 -40.52 8.99
CA GLY A 124 -19.14 -39.26 8.35
C GLY A 124 -18.31 -38.08 8.86
N ALA A 125 -18.15 -37.98 10.19
CA ALA A 125 -17.31 -36.95 10.79
C ALA A 125 -15.84 -37.08 10.38
N GLN A 126 -15.25 -38.27 10.44
CA GLN A 126 -13.86 -38.52 10.01
C GLN A 126 -13.63 -38.02 8.59
N LYS A 127 -14.54 -38.36 7.65
CA LYS A 127 -14.46 -37.90 6.26
C LYS A 127 -14.59 -36.38 6.13
N ASP A 128 -15.54 -35.77 6.83
CA ASP A 128 -15.77 -34.32 6.78
C ASP A 128 -14.56 -33.57 7.35
N PHE A 129 -14.07 -33.94 8.53
CA PHE A 129 -12.92 -33.31 9.19
C PHE A 129 -11.62 -33.51 8.39
N LEU A 130 -11.41 -34.68 7.76
CA LEU A 130 -10.27 -34.90 6.87
C LEU A 130 -10.34 -34.01 5.63
N THR A 131 -11.53 -33.81 5.06
CA THR A 131 -11.74 -32.88 3.93
C THR A 131 -11.50 -31.42 4.35
N ILE A 132 -11.93 -31.03 5.56
CA ILE A 132 -11.69 -29.67 6.07
C ILE A 132 -10.19 -29.46 6.31
N HIS A 133 -9.50 -30.46 6.86
CA HIS A 133 -8.06 -30.43 7.07
C HIS A 133 -7.28 -30.23 5.76
N THR A 134 -7.58 -31.02 4.72
CA THR A 134 -6.91 -30.88 3.42
C THR A 134 -7.17 -29.52 2.77
N ARG A 135 -8.35 -28.93 2.96
CA ARG A 135 -8.65 -27.56 2.51
C ARG A 135 -7.97 -26.48 3.34
N MET A 136 -7.71 -26.72 4.62
CA MET A 136 -7.10 -25.74 5.52
C MET A 136 -5.58 -25.62 5.29
N GLN A 137 -4.93 -26.69 4.82
CA GLN A 137 -3.49 -26.70 4.55
C GLN A 137 -3.03 -25.60 3.58
N PRO A 138 -3.59 -25.46 2.36
CA PRO A 138 -3.18 -24.40 1.45
C PRO A 138 -3.46 -22.99 1.98
N LEU A 139 -4.49 -22.81 2.82
CA LEU A 139 -4.76 -21.52 3.46
C LEU A 139 -3.69 -21.17 4.50
N ARG A 140 -3.20 -22.16 5.24
CA ARG A 140 -2.09 -21.98 6.17
C ARG A 140 -0.81 -21.62 5.41
N ASP A 141 -0.52 -22.32 4.32
CA ASP A 141 0.69 -22.06 3.52
C ASP A 141 0.66 -20.64 2.93
N ARG A 142 -0.50 -20.19 2.42
CA ARG A 142 -0.71 -18.80 1.97
C ARG A 142 -0.54 -17.79 3.10
N ALA A 143 -1.09 -18.06 4.28
CA ALA A 143 -0.94 -17.18 5.44
C ALA A 143 0.52 -17.09 5.94
N GLU A 144 1.30 -18.16 5.81
CA GLU A 144 2.73 -18.16 6.11
C GLU A 144 3.53 -17.43 5.01
N ALA A 145 3.13 -17.50 3.74
CA ALA A 145 3.71 -16.69 2.68
C ALA A 145 3.51 -15.17 2.94
N LEU A 146 2.35 -14.75 3.44
CA LEU A 146 2.11 -13.36 3.87
C LEU A 146 3.01 -12.90 5.04
N ASN A 147 3.63 -13.83 5.78
CA ASN A 147 4.59 -13.50 6.82
C ASN A 147 5.89 -12.92 6.22
N SER A 148 6.30 -13.34 5.01
CA SER A 148 7.47 -12.74 4.35
C SER A 148 7.21 -11.28 4.01
N VAL A 149 6.00 -10.95 3.51
CA VAL A 149 5.55 -9.57 3.25
C VAL A 149 5.60 -8.72 4.52
N SER A 150 5.20 -9.31 5.66
CA SER A 150 5.28 -8.63 6.97
C SER A 150 6.72 -8.34 7.39
N ASN A 151 7.66 -9.26 7.11
CA ASN A 151 9.09 -9.04 7.37
C ASN A 151 9.68 -7.98 6.45
N ASP A 152 9.33 -7.99 5.16
CA ASP A 152 9.78 -6.98 4.19
C ASP A 152 9.30 -5.59 4.60
N LEU A 153 8.06 -5.49 5.10
CA LEU A 153 7.56 -4.25 5.68
C LEU A 153 8.34 -3.82 6.93
N ALA A 154 8.67 -4.75 7.83
CA ALA A 154 9.44 -4.43 9.02
C ALA A 154 10.83 -3.88 8.64
N ASN A 155 11.46 -4.48 7.62
CA ASN A 155 12.72 -4.01 7.05
C ASN A 155 12.57 -2.63 6.41
N LEU A 156 11.51 -2.40 5.64
CA LEU A 156 11.20 -1.11 5.04
C LEU A 156 11.03 -0.02 6.12
N ARG A 157 10.30 -0.32 7.19
CA ARG A 157 10.12 0.59 8.33
C ARG A 157 11.46 0.91 9.00
N ALA A 158 12.32 -0.09 9.18
CA ALA A 158 13.65 0.11 9.76
C ALA A 158 14.53 1.00 8.86
N ALA A 159 14.49 0.78 7.54
CA ALA A 159 15.18 1.62 6.57
C ALA A 159 14.71 3.07 6.63
N PHE A 160 13.39 3.31 6.68
CA PHE A 160 12.85 4.67 6.81
C PHE A 160 13.22 5.35 8.11
N ARG A 161 13.19 4.62 9.22
CA ARG A 161 13.67 5.16 10.50
C ARG A 161 15.13 5.58 10.38
N GLY A 162 15.96 4.75 9.75
CA GLY A 162 17.36 5.08 9.44
C GLY A 162 17.51 6.35 8.59
N VAL A 163 16.69 6.53 7.55
CA VAL A 163 16.70 7.74 6.73
C VAL A 163 16.30 8.98 7.52
N SER A 164 15.25 8.90 8.34
CA SER A 164 14.80 10.01 9.21
C SER A 164 15.85 10.38 10.27
N ASP A 165 16.44 9.38 10.92
CA ASP A 165 17.48 9.58 11.92
C ASP A 165 18.75 10.16 11.26
N GLY A 166 19.06 9.75 10.04
CA GLY A 166 20.14 10.31 9.22
C GLY A 166 19.92 11.78 8.86
N GLU A 167 18.69 12.17 8.48
CA GLU A 167 18.37 13.56 8.21
C GLU A 167 18.47 14.43 9.46
N PHE A 168 17.97 13.94 10.60
CA PHE A 168 18.09 14.66 11.87
C PHE A 168 19.57 14.83 12.25
N SER A 169 20.39 13.78 12.07
CA SER A 169 21.83 13.83 12.28
C SER A 169 22.53 14.84 11.34
N LEU A 170 22.12 14.91 10.08
CA LEU A 170 22.63 15.89 9.12
C LEU A 170 22.29 17.32 9.58
N ARG A 171 21.05 17.58 9.98
CA ARG A 171 20.63 18.90 10.49
C ARG A 171 21.39 19.29 11.74
N LEU A 172 21.63 18.35 12.65
CA LEU A 172 22.42 18.58 13.86
C LEU A 172 23.89 18.86 13.52
N SER A 173 24.45 18.12 12.57
CA SER A 173 25.83 18.33 12.10
C SER A 173 25.99 19.69 11.42
N LEU A 174 25.01 20.10 10.62
CA LEU A 174 24.95 21.44 10.02
C LEU A 174 24.83 22.53 11.09
N PHE A 175 24.04 22.32 12.13
CA PHE A 175 23.94 23.26 13.23
C PHE A 175 25.28 23.39 13.98
N ALA A 176 25.90 22.26 14.30
CA ALA A 176 27.20 22.23 14.98
C ALA A 176 28.31 22.90 14.14
N SER A 177 28.30 22.72 12.81
CA SER A 177 29.29 23.34 11.92
C SER A 177 29.20 24.86 11.87
N VAL A 178 28.03 25.45 12.16
CA VAL A 178 27.84 26.90 12.26
C VAL A 178 28.17 27.41 13.67
N VAL A 179 27.70 26.70 14.70
CA VAL A 179 27.85 27.14 16.10
C VAL A 179 29.30 27.01 16.60
N PHE A 180 30.03 25.98 16.18
CA PHE A 180 31.40 25.74 16.66
C PHE A 180 32.39 26.86 16.24
N PRO A 181 32.46 27.30 14.96
CA PRO A 181 33.29 28.44 14.59
C PRO A 181 32.84 29.75 15.24
N LEU A 182 31.53 29.96 15.39
CA LEU A 182 30.98 31.15 16.03
C LEU A 182 31.40 31.25 17.50
N THR A 183 31.28 30.15 18.24
CA THR A 183 31.69 30.07 19.66
C THR A 183 33.20 30.25 19.82
N LEU A 184 33.99 29.69 18.90
CA LEU A 184 35.45 29.90 18.87
C LEU A 184 35.80 31.37 18.65
N LEU A 185 35.17 32.04 17.68
CA LEU A 185 35.39 33.47 17.41
C LEU A 185 34.95 34.34 18.59
N ALA A 186 33.81 34.03 19.21
CA ALA A 186 33.35 34.71 20.41
C ALA A 186 34.35 34.56 21.56
N GLY A 187 34.94 33.37 21.74
CA GLY A 187 36.00 33.13 22.71
C GLY A 187 37.26 33.95 22.44
N ILE A 188 37.75 33.96 21.20
CA ILE A 188 38.95 34.73 20.80
C ILE A 188 38.73 36.23 21.02
N PHE A 189 37.61 36.78 20.55
CA PHE A 189 37.33 38.21 20.70
C PHE A 189 37.00 38.60 22.15
N SER A 190 36.46 37.69 22.97
CA SER A 190 36.21 37.97 24.38
C SER A 190 37.48 38.17 25.20
N MET A 191 38.63 37.68 24.73
CA MET A 191 39.93 37.88 25.38
C MET A 191 40.55 39.26 25.12
N GLY A 192 40.11 39.98 24.08
CA GLY A 192 40.65 41.30 23.75
C GLY A 192 39.85 42.44 24.40
N ASP A 193 40.50 43.28 25.20
CA ASP A 193 39.84 44.41 25.89
C ASP A 193 39.18 45.42 24.93
N ASP A 194 39.67 45.53 23.70
CA ASP A 194 39.15 46.45 22.67
C ASP A 194 37.90 45.96 21.93
N PHE A 195 37.56 44.67 22.06
CA PHE A 195 36.42 44.04 21.38
C PHE A 195 35.23 43.78 22.31
N ARG A 196 35.27 44.31 23.54
CA ARG A 196 34.17 44.21 24.50
C ARG A 196 32.97 45.07 24.10
N PRO A 197 31.74 44.69 24.48
CA PRO A 197 30.55 45.50 24.24
C PRO A 197 30.74 46.90 24.85
N GLY A 198 30.55 47.94 24.04
CA GLY A 198 30.76 49.35 24.42
C GLY A 198 32.07 49.98 23.92
N LYS A 199 32.98 49.21 23.30
CA LYS A 199 34.20 49.73 22.67
C LYS A 199 34.02 49.98 21.17
N PRO A 200 34.77 50.92 20.57
CA PRO A 200 34.55 51.35 19.17
C PRO A 200 34.79 50.25 18.13
N GLN A 201 35.50 49.16 18.48
CA GLN A 201 35.84 48.08 17.55
C GLN A 201 34.91 46.87 17.63
N PHE A 202 33.85 46.92 18.45
CA PHE A 202 32.90 45.81 18.62
C PHE A 202 32.23 45.37 17.29
N TYR A 203 32.01 46.30 16.35
CA TYR A 203 31.40 45.99 15.06
C TYR A 203 32.22 44.98 14.22
N LYS A 204 33.54 44.89 14.45
CA LYS A 204 34.43 43.97 13.71
C LYS A 204 34.09 42.50 13.99
N LEU A 205 33.56 42.19 15.18
CA LEU A 205 33.10 40.85 15.52
C LEU A 205 31.96 40.41 14.59
N TRP A 206 31.01 41.31 14.30
CA TRP A 206 29.93 41.04 13.36
C TRP A 206 30.43 41.04 11.91
N ALA A 207 31.31 41.98 11.57
CA ALA A 207 31.84 42.14 10.21
C ALA A 207 32.73 40.96 9.76
N ILE A 208 33.45 40.31 10.68
CA ILE A 208 34.36 39.19 10.38
C ILE A 208 33.71 37.86 10.74
N GLY A 209 32.96 37.80 11.85
CA GLY A 209 32.40 36.56 12.36
C GLY A 209 31.34 35.95 11.45
N VAL A 210 30.42 36.77 10.93
CA VAL A 210 29.35 36.30 10.04
C VAL A 210 29.93 35.73 8.72
N PRO A 211 30.81 36.44 7.98
CA PRO A 211 31.38 35.88 6.75
C PRO A 211 32.23 34.62 7.00
N VAL A 212 33.03 34.58 8.07
CA VAL A 212 33.88 33.41 8.36
C VAL A 212 33.01 32.20 8.69
N CYS A 213 31.96 32.35 9.49
CA CYS A 213 31.02 31.25 9.76
C CYS A 213 30.32 30.77 8.49
N LEU A 214 29.95 31.70 7.60
CA LEU A 214 29.28 31.39 6.33
C LEU A 214 30.20 30.64 5.36
N VAL A 215 31.48 31.04 5.29
CA VAL A 215 32.52 30.35 4.49
C VAL A 215 32.81 28.96 5.04
N VAL A 216 32.93 28.80 6.35
CA VAL A 216 33.17 27.49 6.98
C VAL A 216 31.96 26.57 6.80
N ALA A 217 30.74 27.08 6.99
CA ALA A 217 29.51 26.32 6.76
C ALA A 217 29.38 25.87 5.29
N LEU A 218 29.62 26.78 4.33
CA LEU A 218 29.65 26.44 2.90
C LEU A 218 30.74 25.42 2.56
N GLY A 219 31.94 25.58 3.11
CA GLY A 219 33.06 24.66 2.89
C GLY A 219 32.79 23.25 3.42
N LEU A 220 32.13 23.13 4.58
CA LEU A 220 31.77 21.84 5.18
C LEU A 220 30.61 21.15 4.45
N VAL A 221 29.59 21.89 4.04
CA VAL A 221 28.42 21.33 3.33
C VAL A 221 28.78 20.92 1.90
N TYR A 222 29.68 21.65 1.23
CA TYR A 222 29.95 21.48 -0.20
C TYR A 222 31.38 21.08 -0.54
N GLY A 223 32.18 20.66 0.45
CA GLY A 223 33.62 20.40 0.35
C GLY A 223 34.08 19.41 -0.73
N ARG A 224 33.15 18.74 -1.43
CA ARG A 224 33.45 17.88 -2.59
C ARG A 224 33.06 18.46 -3.95
N ARG A 225 32.15 19.46 -4.02
CA ARG A 225 31.69 20.12 -5.26
C ARG A 225 31.18 21.56 -4.99
N PRO A 226 32.07 22.57 -4.90
CA PRO A 226 31.68 23.96 -4.61
C PRO A 226 30.82 24.61 -5.70
N TRP A 227 30.89 24.13 -6.94
CA TRP A 227 30.07 24.61 -8.07
C TRP A 227 28.60 24.19 -8.03
N ALA A 228 28.22 23.22 -7.19
CA ALA A 228 26.82 22.82 -7.05
C ALA A 228 25.99 23.85 -6.25
N VAL A 229 26.65 24.60 -5.35
CA VAL A 229 26.04 25.64 -4.50
C VAL A 229 25.34 26.70 -5.33
N THR A 230 26.02 27.20 -6.35
CA THR A 230 25.51 28.30 -7.17
C THR A 230 24.35 27.85 -8.03
N ILE A 231 24.30 26.56 -8.39
CA ILE A 231 23.21 25.95 -9.16
C ILE A 231 21.99 25.75 -8.26
N ASP A 232 22.15 25.16 -7.07
CA ASP A 232 21.04 24.95 -6.13
C ASP A 232 20.47 26.28 -5.62
N ILE A 233 21.31 27.27 -5.28
CA ILE A 233 20.84 28.61 -4.90
C ILE A 233 20.12 29.28 -6.07
N TRP A 234 20.59 29.09 -7.31
CA TRP A 234 19.92 29.63 -8.50
C TRP A 234 18.56 28.97 -8.74
N ASP A 235 18.45 27.66 -8.51
CA ASP A 235 17.19 26.93 -8.66
C ASP A 235 16.21 27.24 -7.53
N TYR A 236 16.68 27.40 -6.28
CA TYR A 236 15.86 27.92 -5.17
C TYR A 236 15.42 29.38 -5.40
N ALA A 237 16.32 30.23 -5.88
CA ALA A 237 15.99 31.62 -6.21
C ALA A 237 15.00 31.69 -7.36
N ARG A 238 15.13 30.82 -8.38
CA ARG A 238 14.18 30.70 -9.49
C ARG A 238 12.80 30.22 -8.99
N ALA A 239 12.75 29.18 -8.15
CA ALA A 239 11.50 28.70 -7.56
C ALA A 239 10.83 29.76 -6.68
N TRP A 240 11.61 30.49 -5.89
CA TRP A 240 11.13 31.61 -5.08
C TRP A 240 10.63 32.79 -5.94
N LEU A 241 11.31 33.09 -7.05
CA LEU A 241 10.87 34.11 -8.02
C LEU A 241 9.57 33.70 -8.74
N GLU A 242 9.38 32.40 -8.99
CA GLU A 242 8.15 31.85 -9.56
C GLU A 242 6.98 31.96 -8.55
N ASP A 243 7.23 31.70 -7.27
CA ASP A 243 6.23 31.81 -6.20
C ASP A 243 5.83 33.28 -5.93
N LEU A 244 6.76 34.21 -6.14
CA LEU A 244 6.53 35.66 -6.11
C LEU A 244 5.73 36.20 -7.31
N LYS A 245 5.29 35.35 -8.25
CA LYS A 245 4.50 35.73 -9.45
C LYS A 245 5.13 36.81 -10.34
N LEU A 246 6.42 37.11 -10.19
CA LEU A 246 7.11 38.09 -11.04
C LEU A 246 7.52 37.50 -12.39
N VAL A 247 7.55 36.18 -12.51
CA VAL A 247 7.77 35.47 -13.77
C VAL A 247 6.42 34.90 -14.24
N LYS A 248 5.78 35.56 -15.22
CA LYS A 248 4.64 34.95 -15.91
C LYS A 248 5.09 33.62 -16.52
N PRO A 249 4.46 32.49 -16.19
CA PRO A 249 4.93 31.18 -16.63
C PRO A 249 4.88 31.12 -18.15
N LYS A 250 6.02 30.74 -18.75
CA LYS A 250 6.18 30.48 -20.20
C LYS A 250 5.12 29.50 -20.72
N ASN A 251 4.57 28.67 -19.82
CA ASN A 251 3.51 27.69 -20.06
C ASN A 251 2.14 28.31 -20.37
N GLU A 252 1.81 29.52 -19.92
CA GLU A 252 0.54 30.17 -20.31
C GLU A 252 0.51 30.51 -21.81
N LYS A 253 1.66 30.92 -22.38
CA LYS A 253 1.78 31.17 -23.82
C LYS A 253 1.68 29.88 -24.63
N ALA A 254 2.22 28.77 -24.11
CA ALA A 254 2.10 27.45 -24.75
C ALA A 254 0.67 26.89 -24.66
N ALA A 255 0.00 27.05 -23.52
CA ALA A 255 -1.40 26.63 -23.32
C ALA A 255 -2.36 27.46 -24.19
N GLN A 256 -2.18 28.78 -24.28
CA GLN A 256 -2.97 29.63 -25.19
C GLN A 256 -2.76 29.27 -26.66
N LYS A 257 -1.54 28.89 -27.06
CA LYS A 257 -1.25 28.46 -28.43
C LYS A 257 -1.93 27.11 -28.75
N ARG A 258 -1.92 26.14 -27.82
CA ARG A 258 -2.62 24.86 -27.96
C ARG A 258 -4.14 25.02 -28.00
N ALA A 259 -4.70 25.90 -27.17
CA ALA A 259 -6.14 26.19 -27.18
C ALA A 259 -6.60 26.84 -28.50
N LYS A 260 -5.78 27.74 -29.08
CA LYS A 260 -6.05 28.32 -30.40
C LYS A 260 -6.01 27.27 -31.52
N ILE A 261 -5.01 26.37 -31.49
CA ILE A 261 -4.90 25.30 -32.50
C ILE A 261 -6.11 24.35 -32.42
N GLY A 262 -6.51 23.93 -31.22
CA GLY A 262 -7.68 23.06 -31.04
C GLY A 262 -9.00 23.71 -31.48
N MET A 263 -9.17 25.03 -31.27
CA MET A 263 -10.34 25.75 -31.79
C MET A 263 -10.36 25.82 -33.33
N GLU A 264 -9.20 25.97 -33.98
CA GLU A 264 -9.13 25.98 -35.44
C GLU A 264 -9.37 24.60 -36.05
N GLU A 265 -8.85 23.54 -35.44
CA GLU A 265 -9.11 22.16 -35.86
C GLU A 265 -10.61 21.82 -35.77
N HIS A 266 -11.25 22.15 -34.64
CA HIS A 266 -12.67 21.91 -34.45
C HIS A 266 -13.55 22.75 -35.40
N LYS A 267 -13.09 23.94 -35.79
CA LYS A 267 -13.78 24.78 -36.79
C LYS A 267 -13.63 24.19 -38.19
N MET A 268 -12.44 23.69 -38.56
CA MET A 268 -12.22 23.02 -39.85
C MET A 268 -13.02 21.72 -39.97
N GLU A 269 -13.11 20.93 -38.91
CA GLU A 269 -13.86 19.67 -38.92
C GLU A 269 -15.36 19.91 -39.09
N LYS A 270 -15.91 20.93 -38.42
CA LYS A 270 -17.30 21.35 -38.60
C LYS A 270 -17.59 21.89 -40.01
N SER A 271 -16.63 22.58 -40.63
CA SER A 271 -16.76 23.01 -42.02
C SER A 271 -16.78 21.82 -42.98
N ARG A 272 -15.93 20.81 -42.77
CA ARG A 272 -15.91 19.58 -43.58
C ARG A 272 -17.18 18.75 -43.45
N SER A 273 -17.75 18.64 -42.24
CA SER A 273 -18.99 17.90 -42.03
C SER A 273 -20.17 18.54 -42.77
N VAL A 274 -20.26 19.89 -42.73
CA VAL A 274 -21.28 20.65 -43.46
C VAL A 274 -21.12 20.50 -44.97
N GLU A 275 -19.88 20.53 -45.46
CA GLU A 275 -19.59 20.35 -46.89
C GLU A 275 -19.97 18.95 -47.38
N GLN A 276 -19.62 17.89 -46.64
CA GLN A 276 -20.01 16.52 -46.96
C GLN A 276 -21.54 16.33 -46.96
N GLU A 277 -22.24 16.95 -46.02
CA GLU A 277 -23.70 16.88 -45.98
C GLU A 277 -24.34 17.61 -47.18
N SER A 278 -23.75 18.72 -47.61
CA SER A 278 -24.18 19.45 -48.79
C SER A 278 -23.98 18.66 -50.10
N LEU A 279 -22.85 17.93 -50.21
CA LEU A 279 -22.56 17.07 -51.36
C LEU A 279 -23.51 15.88 -51.43
N LYS A 280 -23.82 15.25 -50.28
CA LYS A 280 -24.83 14.17 -50.21
C LYS A 280 -26.22 14.66 -50.65
N LYS A 281 -26.63 15.85 -50.21
CA LYS A 281 -27.91 16.46 -50.63
C LYS A 281 -27.93 16.76 -52.14
N ARG A 282 -26.82 17.23 -52.73
CA ARG A 282 -26.72 17.45 -54.18
C ARG A 282 -26.78 16.14 -54.98
N ALA A 283 -26.09 15.09 -54.54
CA ALA A 283 -26.15 13.78 -55.18
C ALA A 283 -27.57 13.18 -55.13
N SER A 284 -28.27 13.33 -54.00
CA SER A 284 -29.65 12.85 -53.87
C SER A 284 -30.67 13.59 -54.75
N ARG A 285 -30.39 14.85 -55.13
CA ARG A 285 -31.24 15.61 -56.05
C ARG A 285 -30.98 15.19 -57.50
N LYS A 286 -29.71 15.04 -57.89
CA LYS A 286 -29.34 14.58 -59.23
C LYS A 286 -29.96 13.21 -59.58
N ASN A 287 -29.91 12.25 -58.66
CA ASN A 287 -30.56 10.95 -58.88
C ASN A 287 -32.09 11.05 -59.02
N ARG A 288 -32.71 12.04 -58.39
CA ARG A 288 -34.17 12.25 -58.45
C ARG A 288 -34.60 12.92 -59.76
N ASP A 289 -33.74 13.77 -60.32
CA ASP A 289 -33.98 14.41 -61.62
C ASP A 289 -33.75 13.44 -62.79
N GLU A 290 -32.85 12.45 -62.65
CA GLU A 290 -32.66 11.35 -63.63
C GLU A 290 -33.85 10.37 -63.67
N GLU A 291 -34.58 10.20 -62.56
CA GLU A 291 -35.73 9.27 -62.46
C GLU A 291 -37.01 9.81 -63.13
N TYR A 292 -37.05 11.10 -63.52
CA TYR A 292 -38.21 11.75 -64.17
C TYR A 292 -37.94 12.18 -65.63
N GLY A 293 -36.78 11.83 -66.19
CA GLY A 293 -36.36 12.26 -67.53
C GLY A 293 -36.72 11.34 -68.71
N ASP A 294 -37.22 10.12 -68.45
CA ASP A 294 -37.60 9.14 -69.49
C ASP A 294 -39.12 8.94 -69.52
N CYS A 295 -39.84 9.95 -70.00
CA CYS A 295 -41.23 9.85 -70.47
C CYS A 295 -41.43 10.71 -71.72
#